data_AF-T0JLB4-F1
#
_entry.id   AF-T0JLB4-F1
#
_cell.length_a   1.000
_cell.length_b   1.000
_cell.length_c   1.000
_cell.angle_alpha   90.00
_cell.angle_beta   90.00
_cell.angle_gamma   90.00
#
_symmetry.space_group_name_H-M   'P 1'
#
loop_
_entity.id
_entity.type
_entity.pdbx_description
1 polymer ?
#
loop_
_entity_poly.entity_id
_entity_poly.type
_entity_poly.pdbx_seq_one_letter_code
_entity_poly.pdbx_strand_id
1 'polypeptide(L)'
;MRIANEALIDARYFIRDEHLDLMDQYLTNGTARSIPIIVIIDQDGNEVGKWGPRSAEAQRFVDEKKPDKDAPDYEEAFQVFAKEAAHHYTTDRYLWKDIEKEIVEVLAKI
;
A
#
# COMPACT_ATOMS: atom_id res chain seq x y z
N MET A 1 13.18 -4.57 4.99
CA MET A 1 12.78 -3.44 4.12
C MET A 1 14.00 -2.56 3.96
N ARG A 2 14.43 -2.26 2.74
CA ARG A 2 15.72 -1.58 2.52
C ARG A 2 15.75 -0.19 3.17
N ILE A 3 14.71 0.62 2.98
CA ILE A 3 14.61 1.98 3.56
C ILE A 3 14.82 1.96 5.09
N ALA A 4 14.12 1.10 5.82
CA ALA A 4 14.30 0.99 7.27
C ALA A 4 15.70 0.53 7.66
N ASN A 5 16.28 -0.44 6.93
CA ASN A 5 17.64 -0.92 7.21
C ASN A 5 18.69 0.17 7.00
N GLU A 6 18.60 0.94 5.90
CA GLU A 6 19.51 2.06 5.62
C GLU A 6 19.34 3.20 6.64
N ALA A 7 18.12 3.38 7.19
CA ALA A 7 17.82 4.35 8.23
C ALA A 7 18.08 3.84 9.67
N LEU A 8 18.57 2.60 9.84
CA LEU A 8 18.78 1.95 11.14
C LEU A 8 17.52 1.89 12.02
N ILE A 9 16.35 1.70 11.38
CA ILE A 9 15.05 1.54 12.04
C ILE A 9 14.70 0.04 12.10
N ASP A 10 14.27 -0.45 13.27
CA ASP A 10 13.76 -1.82 13.40
C ASP A 10 12.48 -1.99 12.59
N ALA A 11 12.42 -3.05 11.77
CA ALA A 11 11.28 -3.32 10.90
C ALA A 11 10.69 -4.69 11.23
N ARG A 12 9.40 -4.70 11.56
CA ARG A 12 8.62 -5.91 11.85
C ARG A 12 7.54 -6.12 10.80
N TYR A 13 7.20 -7.38 10.56
CA TYR A 13 6.23 -7.78 9.53
C TYR A 13 5.14 -8.62 10.16
N PHE A 14 3.90 -8.29 9.81
CA PHE A 14 2.71 -9.03 10.20
C PHE A 14 2.03 -9.53 8.92
N ILE A 15 1.76 -10.83 8.84
CA ILE A 15 1.04 -11.40 7.71
C ILE A 15 -0.44 -11.06 7.85
N ARG A 16 -0.98 -10.35 6.85
CA ARG A 16 -2.37 -9.83 6.87
C ARG A 16 -3.38 -10.86 7.33
N ASP A 17 -3.32 -12.05 6.75
CA ASP A 17 -4.33 -13.09 6.94
C ASP A 17 -4.20 -13.79 8.30
N GLU A 18 -3.08 -13.61 9.01
CA GLU A 18 -2.83 -14.15 10.35
C GLU A 18 -3.16 -13.15 11.47
N HIS A 19 -3.36 -11.87 11.14
CA HIS A 19 -3.56 -10.76 12.10
C HIS A 19 -4.77 -9.89 11.75
N LEU A 20 -5.94 -10.51 11.63
CA LEU A 20 -7.16 -9.84 11.16
C LEU A 20 -7.64 -8.74 12.13
N ASP A 21 -7.47 -8.94 13.43
CA ASP A 21 -7.80 -7.99 14.50
C ASP A 21 -6.96 -6.70 14.42
N LEU A 22 -5.67 -6.84 14.08
CA LEU A 22 -4.81 -5.70 13.77
C LEU A 22 -5.28 -5.03 12.49
N MET A 23 -5.54 -5.80 11.43
CA MET A 23 -5.95 -5.24 10.13
C MET A 23 -7.28 -4.47 10.19
N ASP A 24 -8.20 -4.86 11.08
CA ASP A 24 -9.47 -4.16 11.29
C ASP A 24 -9.29 -2.74 11.86
N GLN A 25 -8.14 -2.42 12.45
CA GLN A 25 -7.79 -1.06 12.87
C GLN A 25 -7.28 -0.20 11.70
N TYR A 26 -6.88 -0.82 10.59
CA TYR A 26 -6.27 -0.16 9.44
C TYR A 26 -7.08 -0.31 8.14
N LEU A 27 -8.40 -0.51 8.25
CA LEU A 27 -9.29 -0.63 7.09
C LEU A 27 -9.15 0.55 6.14
N THR A 28 -8.85 0.23 4.88
CA THR A 28 -8.88 1.20 3.77
C THR A 28 -10.33 1.52 3.44
N ASN A 29 -10.67 2.81 3.47
CA ASN A 29 -12.03 3.31 3.25
C ASN A 29 -13.07 2.59 4.13
N GLY A 30 -12.68 2.20 5.36
CA GLY A 30 -13.56 1.54 6.34
C GLY A 30 -14.04 0.15 5.94
N THR A 31 -13.56 -0.44 4.85
CA THR A 31 -14.14 -1.67 4.28
C THR A 31 -13.11 -2.70 3.86
N ALA A 32 -11.91 -2.29 3.43
CA ALA A 32 -10.95 -3.20 2.81
C ALA A 32 -9.67 -3.33 3.63
N ARG A 33 -9.26 -4.57 3.90
CA ARG A 33 -7.94 -4.92 4.47
C ARG A 33 -6.87 -4.88 3.37
N SER A 34 -6.57 -3.69 2.87
CA SER A 34 -5.58 -3.51 1.79
C SER A 34 -4.15 -3.54 2.34
N ILE A 35 -3.21 -4.00 1.50
CA ILE A 35 -1.79 -4.10 1.83
C ILE A 35 -0.92 -3.52 0.69
N PRO A 36 0.32 -3.12 0.98
CA PRO A 36 0.94 -3.04 2.32
C PRO A 36 0.50 -1.80 3.11
N ILE A 37 0.37 -1.93 4.43
CA ILE A 37 0.29 -0.79 5.34
C ILE A 37 1.62 -0.72 6.10
N ILE A 38 2.25 0.45 6.10
CA ILE A 38 3.46 0.73 6.87
C ILE A 38 3.04 1.65 8.01
N VAL A 39 3.21 1.18 9.24
CA VAL A 39 2.95 1.95 10.46
C VAL A 39 4.29 2.29 11.08
N ILE A 40 4.44 3.53 11.52
CA ILE A 40 5.66 4.03 12.16
C ILE A 40 5.34 4.27 13.62
N ILE A 41 6.12 3.62 14.48
CA ILE A 41 5.93 3.60 15.93
C ILE A 41 7.17 4.24 16.58
N ASP A 42 6.96 5.11 17.57
CA ASP A 42 8.04 5.71 18.35
C ASP A 42 8.57 4.76 19.45
N GLN A 43 9.52 5.22 20.24
CA GLN A 43 10.13 4.41 21.31
C GLN A 43 9.19 4.12 22.49
N ASP A 44 8.16 4.94 22.66
CA ASP A 44 7.14 4.80 23.70
C ASP A 44 5.97 3.91 23.24
N GLY A 45 5.97 3.49 21.98
CA GLY A 45 4.95 2.62 21.39
C GLY A 45 3.79 3.37 20.74
N ASN A 46 3.90 4.69 20.55
CA ASN A 46 2.85 5.47 19.90
C ASN A 46 2.96 5.40 18.37
N GLU A 47 1.82 5.33 17.69
CA GLU A 47 1.75 5.54 16.24
C GLU A 47 2.00 7.02 15.92
N VAL A 48 3.10 7.28 15.23
CA VAL A 48 3.51 8.64 14.82
C VAL A 48 3.35 8.87 13.33
N GLY A 49 3.12 7.82 12.55
CA GLY A 49 2.88 7.93 11.12
C GLY A 49 2.38 6.65 10.49
N LYS A 50 1.79 6.80 9.31
CA LYS A 50 1.26 5.69 8.51
C LYS A 50 1.40 6.01 7.03
N TRP A 51 1.77 5.00 6.25
CA TRP A 51 1.75 5.04 4.79
C TRP A 51 1.02 3.82 4.21
N GLY A 52 0.35 4.01 3.08
CA GLY A 52 -0.32 2.96 2.31
C GLY A 52 -1.86 3.08 2.28
N PRO A 53 -2.54 2.17 1.55
CA PRO A 53 -2.00 0.96 0.94
C PRO A 53 -1.28 1.17 -0.40
N ARG A 54 -1.39 2.36 -0.99
CA ARG A 54 -0.80 2.72 -2.28
C ARG A 54 -0.30 4.16 -2.22
N SER A 55 0.68 4.48 -3.07
CA SER A 55 1.00 5.88 -3.32
C SER A 55 -0.15 6.59 -4.05
N ALA A 56 -0.14 7.92 -4.05
CA ALA A 56 -1.12 8.71 -4.78
C ALA A 56 -1.15 8.33 -6.27
N GLU A 57 0.00 8.00 -6.86
CA GLU A 57 0.03 7.58 -8.26
C GLU A 57 -0.52 6.18 -8.49
N ALA A 58 -0.12 5.20 -7.67
CA ALA A 58 -0.71 3.87 -7.76
C ALA A 58 -2.23 3.91 -7.52
N GLN A 59 -2.71 4.81 -6.66
CA GLN A 59 -4.14 4.97 -6.42
C GLN A 59 -4.86 5.53 -7.65
N ARG A 60 -4.31 6.56 -8.32
CA ARG A 60 -4.86 7.09 -9.58
C ARG A 60 -4.96 6.02 -10.66
N PHE A 61 -3.89 5.23 -10.87
CA PHE A 61 -3.90 4.13 -11.83
C PHE A 61 -5.06 3.15 -11.56
N VAL A 62 -5.27 2.77 -10.29
CA VAL A 62 -6.37 1.87 -9.91
C VAL A 62 -7.73 2.52 -10.15
N ASP A 63 -7.90 3.78 -9.76
CA ASP A 63 -9.19 4.48 -9.90
C ASP A 63 -9.58 4.67 -11.37
N GLU A 64 -8.61 4.85 -12.27
CA GLU A 64 -8.84 5.00 -13.71
C GLU A 64 -9.10 3.67 -14.43
N LYS A 65 -8.43 2.60 -14.01
CA LYS A 65 -8.37 1.34 -14.77
C LYS A 65 -9.23 0.22 -14.20
N LYS A 66 -9.57 0.28 -12.92
CA LYS A 66 -10.33 -0.80 -12.28
C LYS A 66 -11.76 -0.82 -12.83
N PRO A 67 -12.24 -1.96 -13.34
CA PRO A 67 -13.59 -2.06 -13.86
C PRO A 67 -14.63 -1.93 -12.75
N ASP A 68 -15.82 -1.46 -13.14
CA ASP A 68 -16.99 -1.44 -12.28
C ASP A 68 -17.43 -2.86 -11.97
N LYS A 69 -17.69 -3.14 -10.67
CA LYS A 69 -18.12 -4.45 -10.19
C LYS A 69 -19.46 -4.89 -10.76
N ASP A 70 -20.29 -3.94 -11.16
CA ASP A 70 -21.62 -4.22 -11.70
C ASP A 70 -21.60 -4.36 -13.25
N ALA A 71 -20.43 -4.28 -13.88
CA ALA A 71 -20.28 -4.47 -15.31
C ALA A 71 -20.59 -5.93 -15.73
N PRO A 72 -21.30 -6.17 -16.86
CA PRO A 72 -21.64 -7.52 -17.32
C PRO A 72 -20.42 -8.43 -17.57
N ASP A 73 -19.28 -7.84 -17.91
CA ASP A 73 -18.01 -8.49 -18.22
C ASP A 73 -16.94 -8.29 -17.12
N TYR A 74 -17.37 -7.93 -15.89
CA TYR A 74 -16.46 -7.57 -14.79
C TYR A 74 -15.35 -8.59 -14.56
N GLU A 75 -15.66 -9.90 -14.54
CA GLU A 75 -14.65 -10.93 -14.27
C GLU A 75 -13.52 -10.89 -15.29
N GLU A 76 -13.85 -10.84 -16.59
CA GLU A 76 -12.87 -10.79 -17.68
C GLU A 76 -12.09 -9.48 -17.67
N ALA A 77 -12.78 -8.34 -17.53
CA ALA A 77 -12.17 -7.03 -17.43
C ALA A 77 -11.24 -6.92 -16.20
N PHE A 78 -11.62 -7.51 -15.07
CA PHE A 78 -10.84 -7.49 -13.84
C PHE A 78 -9.57 -8.33 -13.98
N GLN A 79 -9.63 -9.49 -14.66
CA GLN A 79 -8.43 -10.29 -14.94
C GLN A 79 -7.45 -9.53 -15.85
N VAL A 80 -7.93 -8.76 -16.81
CA VAL A 80 -7.09 -7.88 -17.65
C VAL A 80 -6.45 -6.80 -16.79
N PHE A 81 -7.27 -6.06 -16.02
CA PHE A 81 -6.79 -5.04 -15.09
C PHE A 81 -5.76 -5.58 -14.10
N ALA A 82 -5.98 -6.76 -13.51
CA ALA A 82 -5.08 -7.36 -12.54
C ALA A 82 -3.70 -7.67 -13.16
N LYS A 83 -3.66 -8.13 -14.41
CA LYS A 83 -2.42 -8.35 -15.16
C LYS A 83 -1.70 -7.03 -15.46
N GLU A 84 -2.44 -6.01 -15.89
CA GLU A 84 -1.88 -4.68 -16.14
C GLU A 84 -1.31 -4.05 -14.87
N ALA A 85 -2.05 -4.13 -13.76
CA ALA A 85 -1.62 -3.65 -12.45
C ALA A 85 -0.36 -4.37 -11.97
N ALA A 86 -0.34 -5.70 -12.05
CA ALA A 86 0.83 -6.49 -11.68
C ALA A 86 2.06 -6.12 -12.53
N HIS A 87 1.86 -5.91 -13.84
CA HIS A 87 2.93 -5.46 -14.73
C HIS A 87 3.43 -4.07 -14.31
N HIS A 88 2.53 -3.10 -14.18
CA HIS A 88 2.86 -1.72 -13.80
C HIS A 88 3.64 -1.66 -12.47
N TYR A 89 3.17 -2.38 -11.44
CA TYR A 89 3.84 -2.46 -10.14
C TYR A 89 5.24 -3.10 -10.19
N THR A 90 5.53 -3.94 -11.18
CA THR A 90 6.80 -4.68 -11.27
C THR A 90 7.74 -4.18 -12.36
N THR A 91 7.33 -3.22 -13.19
CA THR A 91 8.17 -2.70 -14.28
C THR A 91 8.30 -1.18 -14.29
N ASP A 92 7.40 -0.44 -13.66
CA ASP A 92 7.43 1.02 -13.70
C ASP A 92 8.36 1.61 -12.61
N ARG A 93 9.54 2.02 -13.05
CA ARG A 93 10.53 2.67 -12.16
C ARG A 93 10.13 4.06 -11.70
N TYR A 94 9.25 4.77 -12.41
CA TYR A 94 8.72 6.05 -11.94
C TYR A 94 7.79 5.83 -10.76
N LEU A 95 6.93 4.83 -10.85
CA LEU A 95 6.07 4.46 -9.74
C LEU A 95 6.88 4.08 -8.49
N TRP A 96 7.95 3.32 -8.64
CA TRP A 96 8.80 2.96 -7.50
C TRP A 96 9.43 4.17 -6.82
N LYS A 97 9.87 5.16 -7.61
CA LYS A 97 10.43 6.41 -7.08
C LYS A 97 9.36 7.25 -6.38
N ASP A 98 8.13 7.26 -6.90
CA ASP A 98 6.99 7.92 -6.27
C ASP A 98 6.68 7.31 -4.90
N ILE A 99 6.60 5.97 -4.83
CA ILE A 99 6.41 5.22 -3.58
C ILE A 99 7.53 5.52 -2.58
N GLU A 100 8.80 5.44 -3.02
CA GLU A 100 9.95 5.75 -2.17
C GLU A 100 9.88 7.18 -1.62
N LYS A 101 9.60 8.15 -2.50
CA LYS A 101 9.48 9.56 -2.13
C LYS A 101 8.39 9.76 -1.08
N GLU A 102 7.20 9.20 -1.27
CA GLU A 102 6.11 9.37 -0.30
C GLU A 102 6.43 8.75 1.05
N ILE A 103 7.03 7.55 1.09
CA ILE A 103 7.43 6.92 2.35
C ILE A 103 8.45 7.80 3.08
N VAL A 104 9.44 8.34 2.36
CA VAL A 104 10.43 9.27 2.93
C VAL A 104 9.77 10.56 3.43
N GLU A 105 8.79 11.10 2.71
CA GLU A 105 8.04 12.28 3.15
C GLU A 105 7.22 12.03 4.43
N VAL A 106 6.68 10.82 4.63
CA VAL A 106 6.04 10.45 5.90
C VAL A 106 7.07 10.39 7.01
N LEU A 107 8.21 9.74 6.77
CA LEU A 107 9.31 9.63 7.74
C LEU A 107 9.99 10.96 8.07
N ALA A 108 9.94 11.96 7.19
CA ALA A 108 10.52 13.28 7.44
C ALA A 108 9.63 14.21 8.28
N LYS A 109 8.37 13.82 8.52
CA LYS A 109 7.38 14.61 9.29
C LYS A 109 7.27 14.19 10.75
N ILE A 110 7.96 13.12 11.13
CA ILE A 110 8.06 12.58 12.49
C ILE A 110 9.38 12.99 13.12
#